data_AF-A0A0F9KV44-F1
#
_entry.id   AF-A0A0F9KV44-F1
#
_cell.length_a   1.000
_cell.length_b   1.000
_cell.length_c   1.000
_cell.angle_alpha   90.00
_cell.angle_beta   90.00
_cell.angle_gamma   90.00
#
_symmetry.space_group_name_H-M   'P 1'
#
loop_
_entity.id
_entity.type
_entity.pdbx_description
1 polymer ?
#
loop_
_entity_poly.entity_id
_entity_poly.type
_entity_poly.pdbx_seq_one_letter_code
_entity_poly.pdbx_strand_id
1 'polypeptide(L)'
;MAIKRMIMNKKGEGRIQATMLLFVYIFVVFFGSMFLGLAIFFFAQVDAALDQDIDVGQVNLREINADTFGAMTDSFLRTADTIGLFIVLGMIGGVMLVAFFFGNDQKIWIPIDFIIILFAFITSVYLSQVYDLLINSTAFLDVYINNIPQTSRFMLNLPLIVSIVGAILMVLTYSGLRKDQQKEVELFGR
;
A
#
# COMPACT_ATOMS: atom_id res chain seq x y z
N MET A 1 29.40 35.85 1.08
CA MET A 1 28.63 35.30 -0.06
C MET A 1 28.58 33.77 -0.09
N ALA A 2 29.57 33.05 0.44
CA ALA A 2 29.60 31.57 0.49
C ALA A 2 28.53 30.92 1.41
N ILE A 3 28.23 31.53 2.57
CA ILE A 3 27.25 30.98 3.53
C ILE A 3 25.82 30.94 2.94
N LYS A 4 25.47 31.94 2.12
CA LYS A 4 24.16 31.99 1.44
C LYS A 4 24.01 30.90 0.36
N ARG A 5 25.11 30.44 -0.25
CA ARG A 5 25.11 29.29 -1.16
C ARG A 5 24.97 27.96 -0.42
N MET A 6 25.50 27.82 0.79
CA MET A 6 25.30 26.62 1.61
C MET A 6 23.85 26.46 2.11
N ILE A 7 23.19 27.56 2.51
CA ILE A 7 21.79 27.50 2.98
C ILE A 7 20.83 27.20 1.82
N MET A 8 21.13 27.65 0.59
CA MET A 8 20.34 27.27 -0.59
C MET A 8 20.56 25.82 -1.06
N ASN A 9 21.70 25.19 -0.72
CA ASN A 9 21.97 23.80 -1.08
C ASN A 9 21.22 22.80 -0.19
N LYS A 10 20.88 23.16 1.06
CA LYS A 10 20.07 22.34 1.95
C LYS A 10 18.59 22.23 1.54
N LYS A 11 18.11 23.08 0.63
CA LYS A 11 16.77 22.92 0.03
C LYS A 11 16.68 21.73 -0.96
N GLY A 12 17.82 21.16 -1.36
CA GLY A 12 17.88 19.92 -2.14
C GLY A 12 17.74 18.65 -1.29
N GLU A 13 18.06 18.69 0.01
CA GLU A 13 18.04 17.52 0.91
C GLU A 13 16.64 17.16 1.42
N GLY A 14 15.68 18.10 1.39
CA GLY A 14 14.30 17.89 1.86
C GLY A 14 13.34 17.36 0.81
N ARG A 15 13.79 17.17 -0.44
CA ARG A 15 12.96 16.61 -1.52
C ARG A 15 13.09 15.09 -1.48
N ILE A 16 12.37 14.45 -0.55
CA ILE A 16 12.09 13.03 -0.65
C ILE A 16 11.57 12.80 -2.07
N GLN A 17 12.35 12.13 -2.92
CA GLN A 17 11.91 11.75 -4.25
C GLN A 17 10.64 10.93 -4.06
N ALA A 18 9.53 11.34 -4.66
CA ALA A 18 8.29 10.58 -4.57
C ALA A 18 8.49 9.11 -5.01
N THR A 19 9.51 8.87 -5.85
CA THR A 19 10.04 7.57 -6.25
C THR A 19 10.55 6.71 -5.07
N MET A 20 11.12 7.30 -4.02
CA MET A 20 11.54 6.55 -2.81
C MET A 20 10.34 6.09 -1.97
N LEU A 21 9.22 6.81 -2.02
CA LEU A 21 7.97 6.38 -1.37
C LEU A 21 7.39 5.13 -2.03
N LEU A 22 7.81 4.79 -3.24
CA LEU A 22 7.44 3.55 -3.91
C LEU A 22 7.93 2.33 -3.11
N PHE A 23 9.10 2.39 -2.47
CA PHE A 23 9.54 1.32 -1.57
C PHE A 23 8.65 1.19 -0.34
N VAL A 24 8.33 2.31 0.30
CA VAL A 24 7.41 2.33 1.45
C VAL A 24 6.06 1.74 1.06
N TYR A 25 5.55 2.14 -0.10
CA TYR A 25 4.33 1.59 -0.68
C TYR A 25 4.38 0.07 -0.84
N ILE A 26 5.43 -0.47 -1.45
CA ILE A 26 5.60 -1.92 -1.65
C ILE A 26 5.55 -2.66 -0.31
N PHE A 27 6.30 -2.18 0.69
CA PHE A 27 6.32 -2.81 2.01
C PHE A 27 4.98 -2.68 2.74
N VAL A 28 4.33 -1.52 2.70
CA VAL A 28 3.04 -1.30 3.36
C VAL A 28 1.96 -2.19 2.74
N VAL A 29 1.92 -2.32 1.41
CA VAL A 29 0.95 -3.20 0.73
C VAL A 29 1.24 -4.67 1.03
N PHE A 30 2.51 -5.07 1.04
CA PHE A 30 2.91 -6.42 1.43
C PHE A 30 2.53 -6.76 2.87
N PHE A 31 2.99 -5.96 3.84
CA PHE A 31 2.67 -6.21 5.25
C PHE A 31 1.20 -6.01 5.57
N GLY A 32 0.53 -5.05 4.93
CA GLY A 32 -0.91 -4.81 5.10
C GLY A 32 -1.76 -5.97 4.61
N SER A 33 -1.45 -6.51 3.42
CA SER A 33 -2.15 -7.70 2.91
C SER A 33 -1.88 -8.95 3.75
N MET A 34 -0.64 -9.14 4.21
CA MET A 34 -0.29 -10.22 5.15
C MET A 34 -1.03 -10.09 6.48
N PHE A 35 -1.04 -8.89 7.06
CA PHE A 35 -1.74 -8.61 8.31
C PHE A 35 -3.23 -8.86 8.18
N LEU A 36 -3.84 -8.44 7.07
CA LEU A 36 -5.25 -8.67 6.78
C LEU A 36 -5.58 -10.16 6.71
N GLY A 37 -4.78 -10.95 5.99
CA GLY A 37 -5.00 -12.40 5.92
C GLY A 37 -4.75 -13.11 7.25
N LEU A 38 -3.76 -12.69 8.04
CA LEU A 38 -3.57 -13.20 9.40
C LEU A 38 -4.74 -12.86 10.32
N ALA A 39 -5.28 -11.64 10.22
CA ALA A 39 -6.45 -11.23 11.00
C ALA A 39 -7.67 -12.09 10.64
N ILE A 40 -7.95 -12.29 9.35
CA ILE A 40 -9.04 -13.16 8.89
C ILE A 40 -8.87 -14.58 9.45
N PHE A 41 -7.67 -15.14 9.32
CA PHE A 41 -7.37 -16.47 9.85
C PHE A 41 -7.64 -16.52 11.37
N PHE A 42 -7.18 -15.53 12.11
CA PHE A 42 -7.40 -15.47 13.56
C PHE A 42 -8.89 -15.40 13.92
N PHE A 43 -9.67 -14.53 13.28
CA PHE A 43 -11.11 -14.43 13.53
C PHE A 43 -11.84 -15.74 13.21
N ALA A 44 -11.50 -16.40 12.10
CA ALA A 44 -12.07 -17.69 11.75
C ALA A 44 -11.75 -18.78 12.78
N GLN A 45 -10.53 -18.79 13.33
CA GLN A 45 -10.16 -19.76 14.38
C GLN A 45 -10.83 -19.48 15.72
N VAL A 46 -11.02 -18.21 16.09
CA VAL A 46 -11.76 -17.84 17.31
C VAL A 46 -13.22 -18.26 17.19
N ASP A 47 -13.86 -17.98 16.05
CA ASP A 47 -15.25 -18.37 15.82
C ASP A 47 -15.41 -19.91 15.85
N ALA A 48 -14.53 -20.64 15.17
CA ALA A 48 -14.53 -22.10 15.21
C ALA A 48 -14.28 -22.69 16.62
N ALA A 49 -13.48 -22.01 17.45
CA ALA A 49 -13.24 -22.45 18.82
C ALA A 49 -14.43 -22.17 19.75
N LEU A 50 -15.24 -21.16 19.45
CA LEU A 50 -16.42 -20.75 20.22
C LEU A 50 -17.73 -21.38 19.74
N ASP A 51 -17.77 -21.92 18.52
CA ASP A 51 -18.88 -22.72 17.97
C ASP A 51 -18.91 -24.13 18.58
N GLN A 52 -18.99 -24.18 19.91
CA GLN A 52 -19.14 -25.42 20.68
C GLN A 52 -20.57 -25.50 21.21
N ASP A 53 -21.19 -26.66 21.02
CA ASP A 53 -22.53 -26.95 21.51
C ASP A 53 -22.49 -27.30 23.02
N ILE A 54 -22.23 -26.27 23.82
CA ILE A 54 -22.13 -26.36 25.27
C ILE A 54 -23.18 -25.42 25.87
N ASP A 55 -24.07 -26.01 26.66
CA ASP A 55 -25.04 -25.26 27.46
C ASP A 55 -24.42 -24.85 28.79
N VAL A 56 -24.40 -23.55 29.07
CA VAL A 56 -24.01 -23.01 30.38
C VAL A 56 -25.25 -22.38 31.01
N GLY A 57 -25.97 -23.16 31.81
CA GLY A 57 -27.23 -22.74 32.41
C GLY A 57 -28.39 -22.82 31.40
N GLN A 58 -29.04 -21.69 31.11
CA GLN A 58 -30.17 -21.60 30.15
C GLN A 58 -29.74 -21.09 28.77
N VAL A 59 -28.44 -20.86 28.54
CA VAL A 59 -27.97 -20.27 27.29
C VAL A 59 -26.96 -21.19 26.63
N ASN A 60 -27.18 -21.42 25.34
CA ASN A 60 -26.30 -22.21 24.49
C ASN A 60 -25.16 -21.31 23.99
N LEU A 61 -23.92 -21.73 24.21
CA LEU A 61 -22.75 -20.92 23.86
C LEU A 61 -22.63 -20.70 22.35
N ARG A 62 -23.07 -21.66 21.54
CA ARG A 62 -23.07 -21.55 20.08
C ARG A 62 -24.10 -20.55 19.57
N GLU A 63 -25.30 -20.49 20.17
CA GLU A 63 -26.29 -19.45 19.82
C GLU A 63 -25.79 -18.05 20.16
N ILE A 64 -25.21 -17.85 21.36
CA ILE A 64 -24.62 -16.55 21.73
C ILE A 64 -23.43 -16.21 20.82
N ASN A 65 -22.58 -17.18 20.50
CA ASN A 65 -21.44 -16.98 19.63
C ASN A 65 -21.89 -16.51 18.25
N ALA A 66 -22.88 -17.18 17.65
CA ALA A 66 -23.44 -16.82 16.35
C ALA A 66 -23.96 -15.36 16.33
N ASP A 67 -24.68 -14.94 17.37
CA ASP A 67 -25.23 -13.59 17.48
C ASP A 67 -24.19 -12.51 17.77
N THR A 68 -23.00 -12.88 18.26
CA THR A 68 -21.94 -11.94 18.66
C THR A 68 -20.71 -12.05 17.77
N PHE A 69 -19.80 -12.96 18.09
CA PHE A 69 -18.53 -13.14 17.37
C PHE A 69 -18.73 -13.68 15.96
N GLY A 70 -19.72 -14.53 15.72
CA GLY A 70 -20.08 -15.03 14.39
C GLY A 70 -20.51 -13.88 13.47
N ALA A 71 -21.47 -13.06 13.92
CA ALA A 71 -21.90 -11.87 13.19
C ALA A 71 -20.76 -10.86 12.93
N MET A 72 -19.88 -10.66 13.92
CA MET A 72 -18.70 -9.80 13.77
C MET A 72 -17.71 -10.37 12.74
N THR A 73 -17.44 -11.68 12.82
CA THR A 73 -16.54 -12.40 11.91
C THR A 73 -17.07 -12.33 10.50
N ASP A 74 -18.33 -12.70 10.28
CA ASP A 74 -19.00 -12.60 8.97
C ASP A 74 -18.93 -11.20 8.37
N SER A 75 -19.20 -10.17 9.17
CA SER A 75 -19.10 -8.78 8.72
C SER A 75 -17.67 -8.41 8.33
N PHE A 76 -16.68 -8.86 9.11
CA PHE A 76 -15.27 -8.63 8.81
C PHE A 76 -14.85 -9.35 7.53
N LEU A 77 -15.17 -10.64 7.37
CA LEU A 77 -14.85 -11.45 6.20
C LEU A 77 -15.42 -10.83 4.92
N ARG A 78 -16.67 -10.36 4.94
CA ARG A 78 -17.32 -9.72 3.78
C ARG A 78 -16.68 -8.38 3.41
N THR A 79 -16.14 -7.67 4.38
CA THR A 79 -15.56 -6.32 4.18
C THR A 79 -14.05 -6.37 3.97
N ALA A 80 -13.39 -7.48 4.31
CA ALA A 80 -11.93 -7.59 4.30
C ALA A 80 -11.32 -7.29 2.93
N ASP A 81 -11.87 -7.85 1.84
CA ASP A 81 -11.34 -7.60 0.50
C ASP A 81 -11.48 -6.11 0.10
N THR A 82 -12.58 -5.48 0.54
CA THR A 82 -12.80 -4.05 0.33
C THR A 82 -11.79 -3.21 1.11
N ILE A 83 -11.51 -3.57 2.36
CA ILE A 83 -10.48 -2.91 3.18
C ILE A 83 -9.10 -3.04 2.52
N GLY A 84 -8.75 -4.24 2.07
CA GLY A 84 -7.50 -4.50 1.35
C GLY A 84 -7.38 -3.64 0.08
N LEU A 85 -8.44 -3.57 -0.72
CA LEU A 85 -8.49 -2.70 -1.90
C LEU A 85 -8.33 -1.22 -1.54
N PHE A 86 -9.00 -0.73 -0.49
CA PHE A 86 -8.87 0.66 -0.04
C PHE A 86 -7.46 1.01 0.42
N ILE A 87 -6.79 0.12 1.14
CA ILE A 87 -5.39 0.30 1.56
C ILE A 87 -4.51 0.45 0.32
N VAL A 88 -4.65 -0.45 -0.65
CA VAL A 88 -3.84 -0.45 -1.87
C VAL A 88 -4.10 0.81 -2.71
N LEU A 89 -5.35 1.08 -3.05
CA LEU A 89 -5.71 2.23 -3.88
C LEU A 89 -5.40 3.56 -3.19
N GLY A 90 -5.67 3.65 -1.89
CA GLY A 90 -5.37 4.82 -1.07
C GLY A 90 -3.88 5.14 -1.08
N MET A 91 -3.03 4.12 -1.02
CA MET A 91 -1.59 4.32 -1.09
C MET A 91 -1.10 4.70 -2.48
N ILE A 92 -1.62 4.09 -3.56
CA ILE A 92 -1.29 4.52 -4.94
C ILE A 92 -1.67 5.98 -5.13
N GLY A 93 -2.90 6.36 -4.76
CA GLY A 93 -3.39 7.73 -4.84
C GLY A 93 -2.54 8.69 -3.98
N GLY A 94 -2.18 8.27 -2.77
CA GLY A 94 -1.32 9.04 -1.87
C GLY A 94 0.06 9.33 -2.47
N VAL A 95 0.73 8.31 -3.03
CA VAL A 95 2.04 8.50 -3.67
C VAL A 95 1.94 9.35 -4.93
N MET A 96 0.87 9.21 -5.73
CA MET A 96 0.62 10.07 -6.89
C MET A 96 0.39 11.54 -6.48
N LEU A 97 -0.38 11.78 -5.43
CA LEU A 97 -0.60 13.12 -4.90
C LEU A 97 0.71 13.74 -4.40
N VAL A 98 1.53 12.96 -3.68
CA VAL A 98 2.85 13.42 -3.24
C VAL A 98 3.75 13.74 -4.44
N ALA A 99 3.81 12.88 -5.46
CA ALA A 99 4.57 13.17 -6.67
C ALA A 99 4.09 14.43 -7.38
N PHE A 100 2.78 14.65 -7.43
CA PHE A 100 2.18 15.86 -8.00
C PHE A 100 2.54 17.12 -7.22
N PHE A 101 2.48 17.09 -5.89
CA PHE A 101 2.79 18.27 -5.06
C PHE A 101 4.28 18.58 -4.95
N PHE A 102 5.14 17.55 -4.94
CA PHE A 102 6.58 17.65 -4.72
C PHE A 102 7.44 17.50 -5.99
N GLY A 103 6.84 17.72 -7.17
CA GLY A 103 7.52 17.64 -8.46
C GLY A 103 8.87 18.37 -8.52
N ASN A 104 9.86 17.74 -9.15
CA ASN A 104 11.23 18.24 -9.22
C ASN A 104 11.59 18.65 -10.65
N ASP A 105 12.13 19.86 -10.77
CA ASP A 105 12.45 20.47 -12.05
C ASP A 105 13.83 20.12 -12.61
N GLN A 106 14.63 19.41 -11.82
CA GLN A 106 15.99 19.06 -12.16
C GLN A 106 16.03 17.76 -12.96
N LYS A 107 16.14 17.90 -14.29
CA LYS A 107 16.21 16.78 -15.26
C LYS A 107 17.33 15.76 -14.98
N ILE A 108 18.37 16.15 -14.22
CA ILE A 108 19.51 15.28 -13.86
C ILE A 108 19.07 14.09 -12.99
N TRP A 109 17.92 14.17 -12.32
CA TRP A 109 17.43 13.10 -11.44
C TRP A 109 16.67 11.98 -12.17
N ILE A 110 16.28 12.17 -13.44
CA ILE A 110 15.51 11.18 -14.20
C ILE A 110 16.21 9.81 -14.28
N PRO A 111 17.52 9.72 -14.60
CA PRO A 111 18.22 8.42 -14.64
C PRO A 111 18.27 7.74 -13.27
N ILE A 112 18.34 8.51 -12.18
CA ILE A 112 18.37 7.99 -10.81
C ILE A 112 17.00 7.40 -10.47
N ASP A 113 15.91 8.10 -10.78
CA ASP A 113 14.55 7.60 -10.58
C ASP A 113 14.29 6.32 -11.37
N PHE A 114 14.83 6.21 -12.58
CA PHE A 114 14.75 4.98 -13.37
C PHE A 114 15.45 3.80 -12.68
N ILE A 115 16.64 4.01 -12.12
CA ILE A 115 17.36 2.99 -11.35
C ILE A 115 16.56 2.60 -10.10
N ILE A 116 15.98 3.56 -9.39
CA ILE A 116 15.14 3.32 -8.20
C ILE A 116 13.92 2.46 -8.56
N ILE A 117 13.22 2.77 -9.65
CA ILE A 117 12.07 1.99 -10.12
C ILE A 117 12.50 0.58 -10.52
N LEU A 118 13.68 0.41 -11.15
CA LEU A 118 14.21 -0.90 -11.47
C LEU A 118 14.47 -1.74 -10.21
N PHE A 119 15.06 -1.15 -9.17
CA PHE A 119 15.23 -1.83 -7.88
C PHE A 119 13.88 -2.15 -7.23
N ALA A 120 12.94 -1.22 -7.23
CA ALA A 120 11.59 -1.43 -6.70
C ALA A 120 10.87 -2.57 -7.45
N PHE A 121 11.05 -2.67 -8.76
CA PHE A 121 10.55 -3.78 -9.57
C PHE A 121 11.16 -5.12 -9.14
N ILE A 122 12.49 -5.21 -9.00
CA ILE A 122 13.15 -6.44 -8.52
C ILE A 122 12.62 -6.85 -7.14
N THR A 123 12.50 -5.89 -6.21
CA THR A 123 11.93 -6.12 -4.88
C THR A 123 10.48 -6.60 -4.96
N SER A 124 9.67 -6.00 -5.83
CA SER A 124 8.28 -6.42 -6.00
C SER A 124 8.13 -7.83 -6.55
N VAL A 125 9.01 -8.26 -7.46
CA VAL A 125 9.03 -9.64 -7.98
C VAL A 125 9.30 -10.61 -6.85
N TYR A 126 10.32 -10.32 -6.03
CA TYR A 126 10.65 -11.15 -4.89
C TYR A 126 9.48 -11.24 -3.89
N LEU A 127 8.87 -10.11 -3.53
CA LEU A 127 7.74 -10.11 -2.59
C LEU A 127 6.49 -10.80 -3.15
N SER A 128 6.22 -10.66 -4.45
CA SER A 128 5.14 -11.39 -5.13
C SER A 128 5.34 -12.90 -5.05
N GLN A 129 6.58 -13.38 -5.21
CA GLN A 129 6.90 -14.81 -5.08
C GLN A 129 6.76 -15.29 -3.65
N VAL A 130 7.25 -14.52 -2.67
CA VAL A 130 7.07 -14.84 -1.24
C VAL A 130 5.59 -14.88 -0.87
N TYR A 131 4.80 -13.95 -1.39
CA TYR A 131 3.35 -13.92 -1.18
C TYR A 131 2.67 -15.15 -1.80
N ASP A 132 3.04 -15.53 -3.02
CA ASP A 132 2.51 -16.73 -3.68
C ASP A 132 2.80 -18.01 -2.88
N LEU A 133 4.01 -18.14 -2.34
CA LEU A 133 4.36 -19.25 -1.45
C LEU A 133 3.51 -19.27 -0.17
N LEU A 134 3.20 -18.09 0.37
CA LEU A 134 2.42 -17.95 1.59
C LEU A 134 0.95 -18.33 1.36
N ILE A 135 0.31 -17.82 0.30
CA ILE A 135 -1.10 -18.10 0.03
C ILE A 135 -1.34 -19.56 -0.39
N ASN A 136 -0.35 -20.21 -1.03
CA ASN A 136 -0.47 -21.61 -1.42
C ASN A 136 -0.14 -22.59 -0.29
N SER A 137 0.16 -22.10 0.91
CA SER A 137 0.31 -22.96 2.09
C SER A 137 -1.06 -23.46 2.57
N THR A 138 -1.11 -24.71 3.04
CA THR A 138 -2.36 -25.40 3.40
C THR A 138 -3.19 -24.68 4.48
N ALA A 139 -2.56 -23.87 5.34
CA ALA A 139 -3.24 -23.14 6.40
C ALA A 139 -3.92 -21.85 5.95
N PHE A 140 -3.49 -21.27 4.82
CA PHE A 140 -3.88 -19.92 4.40
C PHE A 140 -4.61 -19.89 3.06
N LEU A 141 -4.59 -20.99 2.31
CA LEU A 141 -5.19 -21.07 0.98
C LEU A 141 -6.66 -20.64 0.97
N ASP A 142 -7.47 -21.18 1.87
CA ASP A 142 -8.89 -20.85 1.92
C ASP A 142 -9.14 -19.38 2.31
N VAL A 143 -8.31 -18.84 3.20
CA VAL A 143 -8.41 -17.44 3.66
C VAL A 143 -8.13 -16.45 2.52
N TYR A 144 -7.04 -16.65 1.78
CA TYR A 144 -6.64 -15.68 0.75
C TYR A 144 -7.46 -15.82 -0.54
N ILE A 145 -7.78 -17.05 -0.94
CA ILE A 145 -8.52 -17.30 -2.19
C ILE A 145 -10.00 -16.96 -2.03
N ASN A 146 -10.63 -17.33 -0.90
CA ASN A 146 -12.07 -17.17 -0.76
C ASN A 146 -12.48 -15.84 -0.12
N ASN A 147 -11.66 -15.26 0.77
CA ASN A 147 -12.06 -14.08 1.54
C ASN A 147 -11.44 -12.77 1.04
N ILE A 148 -10.27 -12.80 0.39
CA ILE A 148 -9.60 -11.58 -0.14
C ILE A 148 -9.05 -11.73 -1.57
N PRO A 149 -9.88 -12.19 -2.53
CA PRO A 149 -9.41 -12.53 -3.87
C PRO A 149 -8.85 -11.33 -4.66
N GLN A 150 -9.40 -10.13 -4.50
CA GLN A 150 -8.90 -8.96 -5.23
C GLN A 150 -7.57 -8.48 -4.68
N THR A 151 -7.46 -8.45 -3.35
CA THR A 151 -6.22 -8.11 -2.66
C THR A 151 -5.10 -9.09 -3.02
N SER A 152 -5.38 -10.39 -3.07
CA SER A 152 -4.40 -11.38 -3.49
C SER A 152 -3.98 -11.25 -4.95
N ARG A 153 -4.94 -11.03 -5.87
CA ARG A 153 -4.61 -10.73 -7.28
C ARG A 153 -3.74 -9.50 -7.43
N PHE A 154 -3.98 -8.48 -6.60
CA PHE A 154 -3.15 -7.29 -6.59
C PHE A 154 -1.71 -7.61 -6.19
N MET A 155 -1.53 -8.35 -5.09
CA MET A 155 -0.22 -8.77 -4.58
C MET A 155 0.56 -9.65 -5.56
N LEU A 156 -0.12 -10.55 -6.27
CA LEU A 156 0.48 -11.39 -7.29
C LEU A 156 0.88 -10.61 -8.55
N ASN A 157 0.24 -9.46 -8.80
CA ASN A 157 0.56 -8.57 -9.92
C ASN A 157 1.32 -7.31 -9.46
N LEU A 158 1.86 -7.32 -8.25
CA LEU A 158 2.58 -6.19 -7.66
C LEU A 158 3.73 -5.69 -8.55
N PRO A 159 4.51 -6.56 -9.25
CA PRO A 159 5.55 -6.09 -10.17
C PRO A 159 5.03 -5.25 -11.32
N LEU A 160 3.95 -5.70 -11.95
CA LEU A 160 3.31 -4.99 -13.05
C LEU A 160 2.78 -3.63 -12.56
N ILE A 161 2.15 -3.60 -11.39
CA ILE A 161 1.54 -2.38 -10.85
C ILE A 161 2.63 -1.39 -10.42
N VAL A 162 3.70 -1.86 -9.77
CA VAL A 162 4.87 -1.04 -9.41
C VAL A 162 5.51 -0.41 -10.64
N SER A 163 5.64 -1.15 -11.75
CA SER A 163 6.17 -0.58 -13.00
C SER A 163 5.27 0.50 -13.58
N ILE A 164 3.95 0.26 -13.63
CA ILE A 164 2.99 1.24 -14.17
C ILE A 164 2.96 2.49 -13.28
N VAL A 165 2.83 2.32 -11.97
CA VAL A 165 2.81 3.43 -11.01
C VAL A 165 4.14 4.17 -11.05
N GLY A 166 5.28 3.47 -11.07
CA GLY A 166 6.60 4.07 -11.19
C GLY A 166 6.76 4.93 -12.45
N ALA A 167 6.29 4.45 -13.60
CA ALA A 167 6.29 5.23 -14.85
C ALA A 167 5.41 6.48 -14.75
N ILE A 168 4.19 6.35 -14.19
CA ILE A 168 3.29 7.48 -13.96
C ILE A 168 3.92 8.50 -13.01
N LEU A 169 4.54 8.05 -11.91
CA LEU A 169 5.20 8.92 -10.94
C LEU A 169 6.35 9.69 -11.57
N MET A 170 7.14 9.05 -12.45
CA MET A 170 8.17 9.74 -13.20
C MET A 170 7.56 10.85 -14.07
N VAL A 171 6.52 10.55 -14.85
CA VAL A 171 5.83 11.55 -15.69
C VAL A 171 5.29 12.70 -14.82
N LEU A 172 4.58 12.40 -13.73
CA LEU A 172 4.00 13.42 -12.85
C LEU A 172 5.08 14.30 -12.20
N THR A 173 6.14 13.69 -11.68
CA THR A 173 7.23 14.40 -10.99
C THR A 173 7.93 15.41 -11.91
N TYR A 174 8.05 15.09 -13.21
CA TYR A 174 8.76 15.93 -14.19
C TYR A 174 7.84 16.73 -15.13
N SER A 175 6.51 16.53 -15.08
CA SER A 175 5.55 17.21 -15.96
C SER A 175 5.46 18.74 -15.80
N GLY A 176 6.09 19.31 -14.77
CA GLY A 176 6.36 20.75 -14.70
C GLY A 176 5.13 21.65 -14.51
N LEU A 177 3.94 21.10 -14.24
CA LEU A 177 2.65 21.82 -14.19
C LEU A 177 2.58 22.98 -13.17
N ARG A 178 3.55 23.13 -12.25
CA ARG A 178 3.56 24.18 -11.21
C ARG A 178 4.55 25.33 -11.45
N LYS A 179 5.32 25.29 -12.55
CA LYS A 179 6.42 26.25 -12.79
C LYS A 179 6.00 27.67 -13.15
N ASP A 180 4.82 27.83 -13.76
CA ASP A 180 4.47 29.14 -14.33
C ASP A 180 3.89 30.10 -13.29
N GLN A 181 3.17 29.59 -12.28
CA GLN A 181 2.51 30.46 -11.28
C GLN A 181 3.47 31.10 -10.27
N GLN A 182 4.60 30.47 -9.91
CA GLN A 182 5.56 31.08 -8.98
C GLN A 182 6.44 32.15 -9.62
N LYS A 183 6.78 31.99 -10.90
CA LYS A 183 7.56 33.02 -11.63
C LYS A 183 6.75 34.26 -11.92
N GLU A 184 5.45 34.10 -12.17
CA GLU A 184 4.55 35.22 -12.44
C GLU A 184 4.36 36.10 -11.19
N VAL A 185 4.19 35.51 -10.00
CA VAL A 185 4.06 36.28 -8.74
C VAL A 185 5.35 37.01 -8.35
N GLU A 186 6.54 36.44 -8.63
CA GLU A 186 7.81 37.13 -8.39
C GLU A 186 8.09 38.27 -9.40
N LEU A 187 7.55 38.18 -10.62
CA LEU A 187 7.70 39.20 -11.66
C LEU A 187 6.71 40.36 -11.49
N PHE A 188 5.50 40.11 -10.98
CA PHE A 188 4.49 41.15 -10.73
C PHE A 188 4.53 41.73 -9.30
N GLY A 189 5.35 41.17 -8.41
CA GLY A 189 5.56 41.64 -7.04
C GLY A 189 6.73 42.63 -6.85
N ARG A 190 7.28 43.19 -7.93
CA ARG A 190 8.33 44.22 -7.89
C ARG A 190 7.87 45.53 -8.52
#